data_AF-A0A2V5L366-F1
#
_entry.id   AF-A0A2V5L366-F1
#
_cell.length_a   1.000
_cell.length_b   1.000
_cell.length_c   1.000
_cell.angle_alpha   90.00
_cell.angle_beta   90.00
_cell.angle_gamma   90.00
#
_symmetry.space_group_name_H-M   'P 1'
#
loop_
_entity.id
_entity.type
_entity.pdbx_description
1 polymer ?
#
loop_
_entity_poly.entity_id
_entity_poly.type
_entity_poly.pdbx_seq_one_letter_code
_entity_poly.pdbx_strand_id
1 'polypeptide(L)'
;MLGPFVQGFCDWVLDVCASAGRTEIHPLMREAHLLAPALEQAARMRGLNVAVKPLYVSRQATMLAAMERFGEHERDKVLALGHITAGEVLTMLGVGPKEMLSLPPELAGRLNDAVADWDAEDGRSGSAVGGANLLDAFKSFLLREPVRVRAEQTIAEQRRLLLRHILETCEAPDKLVTVDLGFNGTIQAALDAAYALEGVPGQSIHLLAAGTEAAVERLFQGTDIRRWLGTGGEEGDLAKRFVRSPGLIEELLMGEFGSTVRYEAGPDGRVSPVMAELSLPPEQFAFKRACREGVFVFQRAMAHWRTRKPALAYAAAGAGAAAWAKPMHRVLDMPTPEEARRLGGLVHQDNFGGVQVVTLADPPLIPWREKGVDYLIDLGSFGPKTANLFWPQGIATASEPYRLYESFLRLTDSFGSAVTAFRTIDRLKREPYERAYLLGEGGGFADRLAAEALLHRVRLDARIRIDLSPNAKKPPAELQEAVASDRGGHVYVIGTLTDIEEYKTYLTEAYAQARPGLAPRIVEPLA
;
A
#
# COMPACT_ATOMS: atom_id res chain seq x y z
N MET A 1 -8.14 -5.58 6.34
CA MET A 1 -6.73 -5.14 6.26
C MET A 1 -6.51 -3.70 6.71
N LEU A 2 -7.21 -2.71 6.13
CA LEU A 2 -6.93 -1.27 6.37
C LEU A 2 -7.37 -0.75 7.76
N GLY A 3 -8.47 -1.27 8.31
CA GLY A 3 -9.08 -0.75 9.55
C GLY A 3 -8.09 -0.62 10.73
N PRO A 4 -7.36 -1.68 11.11
CA PRO A 4 -6.32 -1.59 12.14
C PRO A 4 -5.25 -0.54 11.84
N PHE A 5 -4.75 -0.48 10.61
CA PHE A 5 -3.71 0.46 10.20
C PHE A 5 -4.20 1.92 10.33
N VAL A 6 -5.35 2.24 9.76
CA VAL A 6 -5.91 3.60 9.81
C VAL A 6 -6.24 4.01 11.25
N GLN A 7 -6.80 3.10 12.06
CA GLN A 7 -7.10 3.39 13.46
C GLN A 7 -5.81 3.67 14.27
N GLY A 8 -4.79 2.83 14.14
CA GLY A 8 -3.52 3.02 14.83
C GLY A 8 -2.83 4.33 14.42
N PHE A 9 -2.86 4.65 13.12
CA PHE A 9 -2.30 5.89 12.60
C PHE A 9 -3.07 7.12 13.13
N CYS A 10 -4.40 7.08 13.12
CA CYS A 10 -5.23 8.16 13.67
C CYS A 10 -4.98 8.36 15.17
N ASP A 11 -4.89 7.29 15.95
CA ASP A 11 -4.62 7.39 17.39
C ASP A 11 -3.24 8.04 17.64
N TRP A 12 -2.21 7.63 16.88
CA TRP A 12 -0.87 8.25 16.95
C TRP A 12 -0.88 9.74 16.57
N VAL A 13 -1.55 10.10 15.47
CA VAL A 13 -1.70 11.50 15.05
C VAL A 13 -2.30 12.34 16.19
N LEU A 14 -3.37 11.83 16.82
CA LEU A 14 -4.04 12.52 17.93
C LEU A 14 -3.14 12.64 19.16
N ASP A 15 -2.32 11.65 19.47
CA ASP A 15 -1.34 11.72 20.57
C ASP A 15 -0.26 12.77 20.33
N VAL A 16 0.25 12.84 19.10
CA VAL A 16 1.22 13.87 18.71
C VAL A 16 0.59 15.26 18.78
N CYS A 17 -0.65 15.43 18.32
CA CYS A 17 -1.35 16.71 18.39
C CYS A 17 -1.60 17.14 19.84
N ALA A 18 -2.07 16.21 20.68
CA ALA A 18 -2.32 16.49 22.10
C ALA A 18 -1.04 16.89 22.83
N SER A 19 0.06 16.16 22.63
CA SER A 19 1.36 16.49 23.26
C SER A 19 1.95 17.82 22.77
N ALA A 20 1.69 18.20 21.51
CA ALA A 20 2.13 19.47 20.93
C ALA A 20 1.15 20.64 21.16
N GLY A 21 0.03 20.42 21.85
CA GLY A 21 -1.00 21.44 22.07
C GLY A 21 -1.65 21.93 20.77
N ARG A 22 -1.82 21.05 19.78
CA ARG A 22 -2.45 21.33 18.48
C ARG A 22 -3.88 20.81 18.47
N THR A 23 -4.81 21.64 17.99
CA THR A 23 -6.26 21.35 17.95
C THR A 23 -6.85 21.35 16.55
N GLU A 24 -6.02 21.58 15.53
CA GLU A 24 -6.43 21.56 14.13
C GLU A 24 -5.48 20.64 13.35
N ILE A 25 -6.04 19.75 12.54
CA ILE A 25 -5.31 18.74 11.76
C ILE A 25 -5.71 18.85 10.30
N HIS A 26 -4.73 18.79 9.40
CA HIS A 26 -4.92 18.92 7.98
C HIS A 26 -4.44 17.67 7.22
N PRO A 27 -5.31 16.66 7.06
CA PRO A 27 -5.02 15.55 6.17
C PRO A 27 -4.89 16.05 4.74
N LEU A 28 -3.87 15.59 4.03
CA LEU A 28 -3.57 16.07 2.70
C LEU A 28 -4.41 15.33 1.64
N MET A 29 -4.82 16.09 0.62
CA MET A 29 -5.13 15.58 -0.71
C MET A 29 -6.19 14.47 -0.79
N ARG A 30 -5.89 13.43 -1.58
CA ARG A 30 -6.81 12.37 -1.96
C ARG A 30 -7.03 11.43 -0.76
N GLU A 31 -6.02 11.31 0.09
CA GLU A 31 -6.00 10.53 1.32
C GLU A 31 -6.93 11.13 2.37
N ALA A 32 -7.09 12.47 2.38
CA ALA A 32 -8.01 13.17 3.28
C ALA A 32 -9.46 12.67 3.16
N HIS A 33 -9.86 12.17 2.00
CA HIS A 33 -11.20 11.62 1.78
C HIS A 33 -11.55 10.46 2.74
N LEU A 34 -10.54 9.69 3.15
CA LEU A 34 -10.67 8.66 4.17
C LEU A 34 -10.15 9.15 5.52
N LEU A 35 -8.97 9.78 5.55
CA LEU A 35 -8.29 10.13 6.79
C LEU A 35 -9.04 11.18 7.61
N ALA A 36 -9.67 12.18 6.97
CA ALA A 36 -10.39 13.22 7.71
C ALA A 36 -11.55 12.64 8.53
N PRO A 37 -12.53 11.92 7.95
CA PRO A 37 -13.60 11.31 8.72
C PRO A 37 -13.10 10.21 9.68
N ALA A 38 -12.00 9.50 9.37
CA ALA A 38 -11.42 8.52 10.27
C ALA A 38 -10.77 9.15 11.52
N LEU A 39 -10.09 10.29 11.36
CA LEU A 39 -9.52 11.09 12.44
C LEU A 39 -10.62 11.70 13.30
N GLU A 40 -11.67 12.27 12.71
CA GLU A 40 -12.84 12.77 13.44
C GLU A 40 -13.51 11.67 14.26
N GLN A 41 -13.68 10.47 13.69
CA GLN A 41 -14.21 9.32 14.41
C GLN A 41 -13.30 8.92 15.58
N ALA A 42 -11.99 8.84 15.36
CA ALA A 42 -11.02 8.50 16.40
C ALA A 42 -10.97 9.57 17.52
N ALA A 43 -11.04 10.86 17.17
CA ALA A 43 -11.11 11.97 18.12
C ALA A 43 -12.38 11.88 18.97
N ARG A 44 -13.54 11.66 18.33
CA ARG A 44 -14.82 11.44 19.03
C ARG A 44 -14.78 10.25 19.98
N MET A 45 -14.19 9.12 19.55
CA MET A 45 -14.01 7.94 20.40
C MET A 45 -13.19 8.21 21.66
N ARG A 46 -12.36 9.27 21.64
CA ARG A 46 -11.49 9.69 22.75
C ARG A 46 -12.00 10.94 23.48
N GLY A 47 -13.12 11.51 23.05
CA GLY A 47 -13.65 12.77 23.60
C GLY A 47 -12.73 13.98 23.38
N LEU A 48 -11.90 13.95 22.32
CA LEU A 48 -10.99 15.05 21.99
C LEU A 48 -11.70 16.10 21.14
N ASN A 49 -11.51 17.37 21.47
CA ASN A 49 -11.98 18.50 20.65
C ASN A 49 -10.88 18.91 19.67
N VAL A 50 -10.90 18.31 18.48
CA VAL A 50 -9.93 18.57 17.41
C VAL A 50 -10.70 18.82 16.12
N ALA A 51 -10.39 19.93 15.45
CA ALA A 51 -10.88 20.22 14.11
C ALA A 51 -10.05 19.46 13.07
N VAL A 52 -10.70 18.81 12.12
CA VAL A 52 -10.03 18.11 11.02
C VAL A 52 -10.48 18.73 9.71
N LYS A 53 -9.55 19.36 8.99
CA LYS A 53 -9.85 20.10 7.75
C LYS A 53 -8.92 19.64 6.63
N PRO A 54 -9.44 18.92 5.62
CA PRO A 54 -8.66 18.54 4.45
C PRO A 54 -7.92 19.73 3.83
N LEU A 55 -6.67 19.52 3.44
CA LEU A 55 -5.87 20.51 2.72
C LEU A 55 -5.43 19.95 1.36
N TYR A 56 -5.82 20.65 0.28
CA TYR A 56 -5.67 20.16 -1.09
C TYR A 56 -4.31 20.58 -1.69
N VAL A 57 -3.22 19.99 -1.20
CA VAL A 57 -1.82 20.30 -1.58
C VAL A 57 -1.08 19.10 -2.16
N SER A 58 -0.66 19.15 -3.43
CA SER A 58 0.03 18.03 -4.09
C SER A 58 1.52 18.28 -4.30
N ARG A 59 2.28 17.22 -4.61
CA ARG A 59 3.68 17.33 -5.05
C ARG A 59 3.86 18.32 -6.20
N GLN A 60 2.97 18.30 -7.20
CA GLN A 60 3.03 19.18 -8.36
C GLN A 60 2.73 20.63 -7.98
N ALA A 61 1.66 20.85 -7.23
CA ALA A 61 1.22 22.19 -6.84
C ALA A 61 2.22 22.89 -5.92
N THR A 62 2.88 22.14 -5.01
CA THR A 62 3.87 22.71 -4.10
C THR A 62 5.26 22.84 -4.74
N MET A 63 5.57 22.09 -5.80
CA MET A 63 6.89 22.12 -6.43
C MET A 63 7.25 23.52 -6.93
N LEU A 64 6.37 24.15 -7.72
CA LEU A 64 6.62 25.52 -8.20
C LEU A 64 6.64 26.52 -7.05
N ALA A 65 5.71 26.41 -6.11
CA ALA A 65 5.62 27.32 -4.98
C ALA A 65 6.90 27.35 -4.13
N ALA A 66 7.62 26.23 -4.04
CA ALA A 66 8.87 26.11 -3.30
C ALA A 66 10.11 26.65 -4.05
N MET A 67 10.00 27.04 -5.33
CA MET A 67 11.11 27.58 -6.11
C MET A 67 11.25 29.08 -5.83
N GLU A 68 12.44 29.56 -5.46
CA GLU A 68 12.72 30.99 -5.27
C GLU A 68 12.76 31.76 -6.59
N ARG A 69 13.38 31.14 -7.60
CA ARG A 69 13.67 31.67 -8.94
C ARG A 69 13.54 30.56 -9.99
N PHE A 70 13.65 30.89 -11.28
CA PHE A 70 13.69 29.90 -12.35
C PHE A 70 15.04 29.90 -13.07
N GLY A 71 15.91 28.94 -12.72
CA GLY A 71 17.20 28.71 -13.37
C GLY A 71 17.36 27.30 -13.92
N GLU A 72 18.61 26.92 -14.25
CA GLU A 72 18.94 25.60 -14.79
C GLU A 72 18.49 24.46 -13.87
N HIS A 73 18.71 24.60 -12.56
CA HIS A 73 18.32 23.60 -11.56
C HIS A 73 16.81 23.42 -11.50
N GLU A 74 16.04 24.50 -11.49
CA GLU A 74 14.58 24.45 -11.47
C GLU A 74 14.00 23.93 -12.78
N ARG A 75 14.59 24.31 -13.92
CA ARG A 75 14.29 23.72 -15.22
C ARG A 75 14.48 22.21 -15.18
N ASP A 76 15.63 21.73 -14.72
CA ASP A 76 15.92 20.30 -14.70
C ASP A 76 14.99 19.53 -13.76
N LYS A 77 14.57 20.13 -12.64
CA LYS A 77 13.52 19.57 -11.78
C LYS A 77 12.17 19.44 -12.49
N VAL A 78 11.76 20.45 -13.25
CA VAL A 78 10.49 20.44 -14.00
C VAL A 78 10.56 19.40 -15.13
N LEU A 79 11.69 19.29 -15.83
CA LEU A 79 11.87 18.31 -16.91
C LEU A 79 12.04 16.87 -16.39
N ALA A 80 12.48 16.70 -15.14
CA ALA A 80 12.57 15.40 -14.49
C ALA A 80 11.21 14.86 -14.00
N LEU A 81 10.12 15.62 -14.20
CA LEU A 81 8.77 15.14 -13.96
C LEU A 81 8.43 14.02 -14.96
N GLY A 82 8.11 12.84 -14.44
CA GLY A 82 8.00 11.63 -15.27
C GLY A 82 6.79 11.64 -16.20
N HIS A 83 7.03 11.37 -17.48
CA HIS A 83 6.06 11.38 -18.60
C HIS A 83 5.50 12.77 -18.95
N ILE A 84 6.16 13.85 -18.55
CA ILE A 84 5.67 15.21 -18.84
C ILE A 84 5.90 15.54 -20.30
N THR A 85 4.88 16.08 -20.96
CA THR A 85 5.02 16.60 -22.32
C THR A 85 5.61 18.00 -22.33
N ALA A 86 6.24 18.40 -23.43
CA ALA A 86 6.76 19.75 -23.55
C ALA A 86 5.66 20.81 -23.42
N GLY A 87 4.45 20.55 -23.94
CA GLY A 87 3.29 21.43 -23.80
C GLY A 87 2.81 21.57 -22.35
N GLU A 88 2.82 20.48 -21.57
CA GLU A 88 2.50 20.52 -20.14
C GLU A 88 3.53 21.31 -19.34
N VAL A 89 4.82 21.20 -19.67
CA VAL A 89 5.88 22.03 -19.08
C VAL A 89 5.62 23.51 -19.35
N LEU A 90 5.34 23.89 -20.61
CA LEU A 90 5.04 25.28 -20.97
C LEU A 90 3.80 25.81 -20.22
N THR A 91 2.76 24.98 -20.15
CA THR A 91 1.52 25.30 -19.41
C THR A 91 1.79 25.49 -17.92
N MET A 92 2.58 24.60 -17.32
CA MET A 92 2.98 24.66 -15.91
C MET A 92 3.74 25.95 -15.58
N LEU A 93 4.60 26.41 -16.49
CA LEU A 93 5.37 27.65 -16.34
C LEU A 93 4.58 28.90 -16.77
N GLY A 94 3.33 28.74 -17.21
CA GLY A 94 2.46 29.83 -17.64
C GLY A 94 2.91 30.51 -18.94
N VAL A 95 3.66 29.81 -19.78
CA VAL A 95 4.14 30.28 -21.09
C VAL A 95 2.97 30.26 -22.07
N GLY A 96 2.56 31.43 -22.53
CA GLY A 96 1.39 31.60 -23.39
C GLY A 96 1.74 31.80 -24.87
N PRO A 97 0.73 32.05 -25.71
CA PRO A 97 0.93 32.22 -27.16
C PRO A 97 1.92 33.32 -27.53
N LYS A 98 2.05 34.38 -26.71
CA LYS A 98 2.99 35.50 -26.96
C LYS A 98 4.43 35.06 -26.80
N GLU A 99 4.73 34.32 -25.72
CA GLU A 99 6.06 33.82 -25.42
C GLU A 99 6.43 32.66 -26.37
N MET A 100 5.44 31.89 -26.83
CA MET A 100 5.62 30.81 -27.80
C MET A 100 5.96 31.28 -29.23
N LEU A 101 5.84 32.58 -29.54
CA LEU A 101 6.22 33.10 -30.87
C LEU A 101 7.70 32.87 -31.21
N SER A 102 8.56 32.76 -30.20
CA SER A 102 9.99 32.46 -30.35
C SER A 102 10.33 30.98 -30.25
N LEU A 103 9.32 30.10 -30.16
CA LEU A 103 9.51 28.65 -30.10
C LEU A 103 10.01 28.15 -31.47
N PRO A 104 11.15 27.44 -31.52
CA PRO A 104 11.62 26.80 -32.76
C PRO A 104 10.54 25.92 -33.40
N PRO A 105 10.32 25.98 -34.73
CA PRO A 105 9.29 25.19 -35.42
C PRO A 105 9.38 23.69 -35.16
N GLU A 106 10.60 23.17 -34.99
CA GLU A 106 10.88 21.76 -34.72
C GLU A 106 10.36 21.33 -33.35
N LEU A 107 10.34 22.24 -32.37
CA LEU A 107 9.76 22.01 -31.05
C LEU A 107 8.24 22.17 -31.07
N ALA A 108 7.71 23.11 -31.86
CA ALA A 108 6.27 23.36 -31.96
C ALA A 108 5.49 22.12 -32.42
N GLY A 109 6.06 21.34 -33.34
CA GLY A 109 5.45 20.10 -33.84
C GLY A 109 5.45 18.93 -32.84
N ARG A 110 6.21 19.03 -31.74
CA ARG A 110 6.44 17.95 -30.78
C ARG A 110 5.94 18.26 -29.36
N LEU A 111 5.12 19.28 -29.20
CA LEU A 111 4.64 19.71 -27.88
C LEU A 111 3.87 18.62 -27.11
N ASN A 112 3.29 17.64 -27.80
CA ASN A 112 2.56 16.54 -27.18
C ASN A 112 3.45 15.31 -26.88
N ASP A 113 4.73 15.36 -27.25
CA ASP A 113 5.67 14.28 -26.98
C ASP A 113 6.19 14.38 -25.55
N ALA A 114 6.43 13.22 -24.92
CA ALA A 114 7.06 13.17 -23.61
C ALA A 114 8.52 13.64 -23.73
N VAL A 115 8.94 14.54 -22.84
CA VAL A 115 10.31 15.10 -22.85
C VAL A 115 11.36 14.02 -22.65
N ALA A 116 11.03 12.97 -21.86
CA ALA A 116 11.93 11.85 -21.60
C ALA A 116 12.31 11.06 -22.87
N ASP A 117 11.46 11.07 -23.90
CA ASP A 117 11.71 10.33 -25.15
C ASP A 117 12.71 11.05 -26.06
N TRP A 118 12.94 12.35 -25.82
CA TRP A 118 13.84 13.16 -26.65
C TRP A 118 15.32 12.84 -26.43
N ASP A 119 15.67 12.23 -25.30
CA ASP A 119 17.04 11.76 -25.00
C ASP A 119 17.33 10.41 -25.66
N ALA A 120 16.29 9.60 -25.96
CA ALA A 120 16.42 8.25 -26.50
C ALA A 120 16.53 8.21 -28.04
N GLU A 121 15.98 9.20 -28.75
CA GLU A 121 16.04 9.30 -30.21
C GLU A 121 17.42 9.72 -30.75
N ASP A 122 18.26 10.31 -29.90
CA ASP A 122 19.62 10.79 -30.21
C ASP A 122 20.60 9.67 -30.64
N GLY A 123 20.27 8.40 -30.39
CA GLY A 123 21.10 7.26 -30.82
C GLY A 123 20.88 6.81 -32.27
N ARG A 124 19.80 7.24 -32.95
CA ARG A 124 19.38 6.63 -34.24
C ARG A 124 18.95 7.61 -35.33
N SER A 125 18.59 8.85 -35.00
CA SER A 125 17.99 9.77 -35.97
C SER A 125 18.59 11.16 -35.81
N GLY A 126 19.30 11.66 -36.84
CA GLY A 126 19.98 12.96 -36.85
C GLY A 126 19.06 14.19 -36.84
N SER A 127 18.06 14.25 -35.95
CA SER A 127 17.21 15.41 -35.70
C SER A 127 17.92 16.45 -34.83
N ALA A 128 19.01 17.01 -35.35
CA ALA A 128 19.70 18.15 -34.73
C ALA A 128 19.03 19.45 -35.17
N VAL A 129 18.64 20.31 -34.22
CA VAL A 129 18.18 21.66 -34.50
C VAL A 129 19.38 22.59 -34.41
N GLY A 130 19.93 23.01 -35.56
CA GLY A 130 21.08 23.91 -35.60
C GLY A 130 22.36 23.37 -34.94
N GLY A 131 22.51 22.04 -34.80
CA GLY A 131 23.66 21.38 -34.18
C GLY A 131 23.50 21.00 -32.70
N ALA A 132 22.40 21.39 -32.04
CA ALA A 132 22.02 20.93 -30.69
C ALA A 132 20.89 19.88 -30.78
N ASN A 133 20.83 18.94 -29.84
CA ASN A 133 19.73 17.99 -29.77
C ASN A 133 18.43 18.70 -29.33
N LEU A 134 17.28 18.06 -29.57
CA LEU A 134 15.96 18.66 -29.33
C LEU A 134 15.77 19.06 -27.85
N LEU A 135 16.28 18.22 -26.94
CA LEU A 135 16.23 18.46 -25.51
C LEU A 135 17.01 19.71 -25.11
N ASP A 136 18.22 19.91 -25.64
CA ASP A 136 19.06 21.08 -25.38
C ASP A 136 18.46 22.35 -25.99
N ALA A 137 17.86 22.24 -27.17
CA ALA A 137 17.12 23.35 -27.78
C ALA A 137 15.95 23.79 -26.89
N PHE A 138 15.20 22.83 -26.33
CA PHE A 138 14.09 23.11 -25.42
C PHE A 138 14.57 23.66 -24.07
N LYS A 139 15.60 23.05 -23.47
CA LYS A 139 16.24 23.54 -22.25
C LYS A 139 16.72 24.98 -22.40
N SER A 140 17.31 25.30 -23.56
CA SER A 140 17.75 26.65 -23.88
C SER A 140 16.57 27.60 -24.05
N PHE A 141 15.50 27.17 -24.73
CA PHE A 141 14.28 27.97 -24.90
C PHE A 141 13.66 28.36 -23.56
N LEU A 142 13.56 27.42 -22.60
CA LEU A 142 12.97 27.68 -21.28
C LEU A 142 13.71 28.74 -20.46
N LEU A 143 15.00 28.97 -20.74
CA LEU A 143 15.83 29.96 -20.04
C LEU A 143 15.98 31.28 -20.79
N ARG A 144 15.42 31.42 -22.00
CA ARG A 144 15.44 32.67 -22.76
C ARG A 144 14.41 33.65 -22.24
N GLU A 145 14.70 34.94 -22.43
CA GLU A 145 13.67 35.97 -22.32
C GLU A 145 12.78 35.95 -23.58
N PRO A 146 11.44 36.10 -23.45
CA PRO A 146 10.66 36.44 -22.25
C PRO A 146 10.16 35.24 -21.41
N VAL A 147 10.49 34.00 -21.80
CA VAL A 147 9.98 32.76 -21.20
C VAL A 147 10.38 32.65 -19.73
N ARG A 148 11.64 32.93 -19.41
CA ARG A 148 12.18 32.86 -18.04
C ARG A 148 11.46 33.83 -17.09
N VAL A 149 11.29 35.09 -17.49
CA VAL A 149 10.53 36.08 -16.70
C VAL A 149 9.09 35.62 -16.49
N ARG A 150 8.45 35.04 -17.51
CA ARG A 150 7.10 34.51 -17.35
C ARG A 150 7.04 33.35 -16.35
N ALA A 151 7.99 32.42 -16.42
CA ALA A 151 8.11 31.32 -15.47
C ALA A 151 8.31 31.82 -14.03
N GLU A 152 9.19 32.80 -13.81
CA GLU A 152 9.40 33.42 -12.49
C GLU A 152 8.13 34.09 -11.94
N GLN A 153 7.37 34.80 -12.80
CA GLN A 153 6.08 35.37 -12.44
C GLN A 153 5.07 34.31 -12.02
N THR A 154 4.95 33.24 -12.81
CA THR A 154 4.03 32.12 -12.52
C THR A 154 4.40 31.43 -11.21
N ILE A 155 5.69 31.20 -10.95
CA ILE A 155 6.18 30.63 -9.68
C ILE A 155 5.75 31.49 -8.49
N ALA A 156 6.01 32.80 -8.54
CA ALA A 156 5.65 33.72 -7.47
C ALA A 156 4.12 33.82 -7.29
N GLU A 157 3.36 33.81 -8.38
CA GLU A 157 1.90 33.80 -8.35
C GLU A 157 1.35 32.53 -7.69
N GLN A 158 1.80 31.36 -8.12
CA GLN A 158 1.36 30.08 -7.56
C GLN A 158 1.75 29.92 -6.08
N ARG A 159 2.91 30.45 -5.66
CA ARG A 159 3.29 30.50 -4.25
C ARG A 159 2.32 31.32 -3.41
N ARG A 160 1.96 32.53 -3.88
CA ARG A 160 1.00 33.39 -3.18
C ARG A 160 -0.39 32.78 -3.13
N LEU A 161 -0.85 32.17 -4.22
CA LEU A 161 -2.15 31.50 -4.26
C LEU A 161 -2.17 30.27 -3.33
N LEU A 162 -1.11 29.47 -3.27
CA LEU A 162 -0.97 28.38 -2.31
C LEU A 162 -1.11 28.89 -0.87
N LEU A 163 -0.34 29.90 -0.48
CA LEU A 163 -0.42 30.43 0.89
C LEU A 163 -1.79 31.03 1.19
N ARG A 164 -2.38 31.77 0.24
CA ARG A 164 -3.76 32.26 0.39
C ARG A 164 -4.75 31.12 0.59
N HIS A 165 -4.66 30.04 -0.17
CA HIS A 165 -5.49 28.86 0.02
C HIS A 165 -5.34 28.28 1.43
N ILE A 166 -4.12 28.20 1.95
CA ILE A 166 -3.86 27.71 3.33
C ILE A 166 -4.47 28.66 4.36
N LEU A 167 -4.26 29.97 4.22
CA LEU A 167 -4.80 31.01 5.11
C LEU A 167 -6.34 31.04 5.10
N GLU A 168 -6.97 30.78 3.95
CA GLU A 168 -8.42 30.73 3.80
C GLU A 168 -9.03 29.41 4.36
N THR A 169 -8.23 28.34 4.45
CA THR A 169 -8.67 27.00 4.89
C THR A 169 -8.43 26.76 6.38
N CYS A 170 -7.29 27.21 6.92
CA CYS A 170 -6.81 26.90 8.27
C CYS A 170 -7.16 28.02 9.26
N GLU A 171 -7.60 27.67 10.47
CA GLU A 171 -7.82 28.64 11.55
C GLU A 171 -6.50 29.09 12.18
N ALA A 172 -5.53 28.18 12.32
CA ALA A 172 -4.21 28.47 12.85
C ALA A 172 -3.10 28.15 11.82
N PRO A 173 -2.99 28.92 10.72
CA PRO A 173 -2.05 28.67 9.63
C PRO A 173 -0.57 28.80 10.05
N ASP A 174 -0.27 29.45 11.17
CA ASP A 174 1.07 29.54 11.77
C ASP A 174 1.46 28.29 12.58
N LYS A 175 0.50 27.39 12.83
CA LYS A 175 0.66 26.16 13.64
C LYS A 175 0.21 24.92 12.88
N LEU A 176 0.46 24.92 11.57
CA LEU A 176 -0.03 23.92 10.63
C LEU A 176 0.35 22.49 11.08
N VAL A 177 -0.63 21.60 11.17
CA VAL A 177 -0.36 20.16 11.32
C VAL A 177 -0.83 19.43 10.08
N THR A 178 0.08 18.89 9.28
CA THR A 178 -0.29 18.11 8.09
C THR A 178 -0.23 16.62 8.36
N VAL A 179 -1.16 15.84 7.79
CA VAL A 179 -1.15 14.37 7.87
C VAL A 179 -1.15 13.77 6.48
N ASP A 180 -0.20 12.88 6.22
CA ASP A 180 0.00 12.26 4.90
C ASP A 180 0.39 10.78 5.04
N LEU A 181 0.05 9.98 4.03
CA LEU A 181 0.52 8.60 3.90
C LEU A 181 1.87 8.52 3.19
N GLY A 182 2.30 9.59 2.52
CA GLY A 182 3.55 9.71 1.80
C GLY A 182 4.79 9.52 2.69
N PHE A 183 5.94 9.28 2.03
CA PHE A 183 7.10 8.67 2.69
C PHE A 183 8.35 9.56 2.77
N ASN A 184 8.48 10.55 1.88
CA ASN A 184 9.72 11.31 1.70
C ASN A 184 9.66 12.72 2.29
N GLY A 185 8.48 13.19 2.72
CA GLY A 185 8.34 14.56 3.23
C GLY A 185 8.43 15.65 2.15
N THR A 186 8.26 15.32 0.86
CA THR A 186 8.50 16.27 -0.24
C THR A 186 7.48 17.41 -0.26
N ILE A 187 6.19 17.12 -0.05
CA ILE A 187 5.14 18.14 0.00
C ILE A 187 5.39 19.04 1.22
N GLN A 188 5.71 18.41 2.35
CA GLN A 188 5.94 19.03 3.64
C GLN A 188 7.09 20.04 3.58
N ALA A 189 8.27 19.62 3.09
CA ALA A 189 9.40 20.51 2.90
C ALA A 189 9.11 21.63 1.88
N ALA A 190 8.32 21.36 0.84
CA ALA A 190 7.91 22.38 -0.13
C ALA A 190 6.95 23.42 0.46
N LEU A 191 6.06 23.01 1.38
CA LEU A 191 5.19 23.93 2.12
C LEU A 191 6.02 24.87 3.01
N ASP A 192 6.93 24.32 3.80
CA ASP A 192 7.81 25.13 4.67
C ASP A 192 8.68 26.09 3.85
N ALA A 193 9.20 25.65 2.69
CA ALA A 193 9.92 26.53 1.77
C ALA A 193 9.03 27.67 1.24
N ALA A 194 7.78 27.39 0.88
CA ALA A 194 6.84 28.41 0.42
C ALA A 194 6.53 29.45 1.51
N TYR A 195 6.35 29.03 2.76
CA TYR A 195 6.20 29.93 3.92
C TYR A 195 7.43 30.83 4.10
N ALA A 196 8.63 30.22 4.10
CA ALA A 196 9.88 30.94 4.28
C ALA A 196 10.11 31.99 3.18
N LEU A 197 9.83 31.65 1.92
CA LEU A 197 10.02 32.54 0.77
C LEU A 197 9.06 33.75 0.75
N GLU A 198 7.87 33.62 1.34
CA GLU A 198 6.95 34.75 1.52
C GLU A 198 7.13 35.46 2.88
N GLY A 199 8.14 35.05 3.67
CA GLY A 199 8.41 35.63 4.98
C GLY A 199 7.30 35.41 6.00
N VAL A 200 6.48 34.37 5.81
CA VAL A 200 5.39 34.01 6.72
C VAL A 200 5.95 33.10 7.81
N PRO A 201 5.90 33.49 9.10
CA PRO A 201 6.34 32.62 10.18
C PRO A 201 5.39 31.42 10.28
N GLY A 202 5.96 30.22 10.41
CA GLY A 202 5.20 28.98 10.57
C GLY A 202 5.93 28.02 11.50
N GLN A 203 5.16 27.32 12.33
CA GLN A 203 5.59 26.21 13.18
C GLN A 203 4.83 24.95 12.74
N SER A 204 5.14 24.50 11.54
CA SER A 204 4.54 23.30 10.95
C SER A 204 4.96 22.05 11.72
N ILE A 205 4.05 21.10 11.90
CA ILE A 205 4.35 19.72 12.27
C ILE A 205 3.80 18.82 11.19
N HIS A 206 4.65 18.01 10.59
CA HIS A 206 4.27 17.14 9.49
C HIS A 206 4.29 15.67 9.91
N LEU A 207 3.15 15.01 9.81
CA LEU A 207 2.93 13.65 10.30
C LEU A 207 2.77 12.68 9.13
N LEU A 208 3.70 11.75 9.00
CA LEU A 208 3.72 10.74 7.94
C LEU A 208 3.41 9.34 8.49
N ALA A 209 2.59 8.57 7.77
CA ALA A 209 2.26 7.20 8.18
C ALA A 209 3.46 6.24 8.12
N ALA A 210 4.33 6.43 7.13
CA ALA A 210 5.60 5.73 7.02
C ALA A 210 6.65 6.70 6.49
N GLY A 211 7.94 6.46 6.72
CA GLY A 211 8.96 7.27 6.07
C GLY A 211 10.26 6.57 5.75
N THR A 212 10.95 7.12 4.76
CA THR A 212 12.24 6.67 4.24
C THR A 212 13.40 7.43 4.88
N GLU A 213 14.62 7.08 4.49
CA GLU A 213 15.84 7.82 4.80
C GLU A 213 15.75 9.28 4.29
N ALA A 214 15.09 9.52 3.15
CA ALA A 214 14.92 10.87 2.60
C ALA A 214 14.14 11.80 3.55
N ALA A 215 13.18 11.28 4.31
CA ALA A 215 12.47 12.08 5.32
C ALA A 215 13.39 12.50 6.49
N VAL A 216 14.44 11.71 6.78
CA VAL A 216 15.45 12.06 7.80
C VAL A 216 16.30 13.24 7.32
N GLU A 217 16.68 13.26 6.05
CA GLU A 217 17.41 14.39 5.47
C GLU A 217 16.63 15.70 5.60
N ARG A 218 15.30 15.66 5.41
CA ARG A 218 14.42 16.82 5.58
C ARG A 218 14.35 17.31 7.03
N LEU A 219 14.35 16.38 7.99
CA LEU A 219 14.46 16.73 9.40
C LEU A 219 15.76 17.48 9.70
N PHE A 220 16.89 17.04 9.13
CA PHE A 220 18.17 17.76 9.26
C PHE A 220 18.18 19.12 8.56
N GLN A 221 17.32 19.33 7.56
CA GLN A 221 17.11 20.62 6.88
C GLN A 221 16.17 21.56 7.65
N GLY A 222 15.64 21.16 8.80
CA GLY A 222 14.82 21.99 9.69
C GLY A 222 13.31 21.79 9.57
N THR A 223 12.83 20.89 8.71
CA THR A 223 11.40 20.55 8.59
C THR A 223 11.02 19.59 9.74
N ASP A 224 10.05 19.94 10.60
CA ASP A 224 9.54 19.04 11.66
C ASP A 224 8.67 17.95 11.04
N ILE A 225 9.31 16.87 10.58
CA ILE A 225 8.67 15.66 10.07
C ILE A 225 8.77 14.56 11.11
N ARG A 226 7.61 14.02 11.49
CA ARG A 226 7.46 12.89 12.41
C ARG A 226 6.80 11.74 11.65
N ARG A 227 7.20 10.52 11.98
CA ARG A 227 6.79 9.31 11.25
C ARG A 227 6.22 8.31 12.23
N TRP A 228 5.15 7.63 11.82
CA TRP A 228 4.57 6.54 12.62
C TRP A 228 5.34 5.23 12.42
N LEU A 229 5.60 4.84 11.16
CA LEU A 229 6.45 3.70 10.81
C LEU A 229 7.81 4.14 10.26
N GLY A 230 8.88 3.46 10.65
CA GLY A 230 10.22 3.60 10.04
C GLY A 230 11.08 4.74 10.59
N THR A 231 11.48 4.67 11.87
CA THR A 231 12.42 5.61 12.49
C THR A 231 13.68 4.89 12.98
N GLY A 232 14.87 5.38 12.60
CA GLY A 232 16.12 5.12 13.35
C GLY A 232 16.49 3.65 13.61
N GLY A 233 16.08 2.71 12.75
CA GLY A 233 16.34 1.27 12.90
C GLY A 233 15.15 0.45 13.43
N GLU A 234 14.16 1.07 14.09
CA GLU A 234 12.94 0.38 14.53
C GLU A 234 11.91 0.35 13.40
N GLU A 235 11.36 -0.85 13.15
CA GLU A 235 10.28 -1.10 12.18
C GLU A 235 10.58 -0.66 10.73
N GLY A 236 11.86 -0.40 10.41
CA GLY A 236 12.31 0.07 9.09
C GLY A 236 11.93 -0.88 7.96
N ASP A 237 11.93 -2.18 8.21
CA ASP A 237 11.50 -3.18 7.23
C ASP A 237 10.02 -3.02 6.85
N LEU A 238 9.16 -2.73 7.83
CA LEU A 238 7.73 -2.49 7.57
C LEU A 238 7.55 -1.26 6.68
N ALA A 239 8.23 -0.15 7.00
CA ALA A 239 8.18 1.07 6.18
C ALA A 239 8.70 0.83 4.76
N LYS A 240 9.79 0.08 4.59
CA LYS A 240 10.33 -0.26 3.26
C LYS A 240 9.33 -1.03 2.40
N ARG A 241 8.56 -1.97 2.99
CA ARG A 241 7.52 -2.71 2.25
C ARG A 241 6.38 -1.83 1.77
N PHE A 242 6.00 -0.84 2.59
CA PHE A 242 5.00 0.15 2.20
C PHE A 242 5.47 1.01 1.03
N VAL A 243 6.71 1.51 1.13
CA VAL A 243 7.34 2.37 0.13
C VAL A 243 7.57 1.65 -1.19
N ARG A 244 7.78 0.33 -1.16
CA ARG A 244 7.98 -0.50 -2.37
C ARG A 244 6.71 -0.56 -3.23
N SER A 245 5.53 -0.64 -2.61
CA SER A 245 4.25 -0.83 -3.30
C SER A 245 3.24 0.25 -2.93
N PRO A 246 3.56 1.55 -3.17
CA PRO A 246 2.75 2.67 -2.70
C PRO A 246 1.41 2.72 -3.44
N GLY A 247 1.39 2.39 -4.74
CA GLY A 247 0.19 2.39 -5.57
C GLY A 247 -0.95 1.53 -5.01
N LEU A 248 -0.65 0.38 -4.38
CA LEU A 248 -1.69 -0.44 -3.75
C LEU A 248 -2.31 0.26 -2.53
N ILE A 249 -1.49 0.91 -1.71
CA ILE A 249 -1.94 1.62 -0.52
C ILE A 249 -2.73 2.87 -0.93
N GLU A 250 -2.18 3.64 -1.86
CA GLU A 250 -2.78 4.82 -2.46
C GLU A 250 -4.15 4.49 -3.05
N GLU A 251 -4.26 3.46 -3.90
CA GLU A 251 -5.54 3.12 -4.51
C GLU A 251 -6.60 2.67 -3.51
N LEU A 252 -6.21 2.10 -2.39
CA LEU A 252 -7.14 1.67 -1.34
C LEU A 252 -7.61 2.79 -0.42
N LEU A 253 -6.87 3.90 -0.34
CA LEU A 253 -7.10 4.97 0.66
C LEU A 253 -7.50 6.30 0.02
N MET A 254 -7.20 6.52 -1.26
CA MET A 254 -7.48 7.77 -1.96
C MET A 254 -8.94 7.91 -2.42
N GLY A 255 -9.41 9.17 -2.43
CA GLY A 255 -10.73 9.58 -2.91
C GLY A 255 -10.94 9.48 -4.42
N GLU A 256 -12.12 9.91 -4.85
CA GLU A 256 -12.63 9.78 -6.23
C GLU A 256 -12.29 11.02 -7.10
N PHE A 257 -11.17 11.69 -6.82
CA PHE A 257 -10.75 12.92 -7.51
C PHE A 257 -9.23 12.92 -7.77
N GLY A 258 -8.78 13.68 -8.78
CA GLY A 258 -7.37 13.79 -9.15
C GLY A 258 -6.53 14.56 -8.13
N SER A 259 -5.27 14.81 -8.44
CA SER A 259 -4.39 15.64 -7.60
C SER A 259 -4.56 17.13 -7.90
N THR A 260 -4.40 18.02 -6.92
CA THR A 260 -4.23 19.45 -7.15
C THR A 260 -3.06 19.70 -8.11
N VAL A 261 -3.30 20.39 -9.21
CA VAL A 261 -2.29 20.75 -10.21
C VAL A 261 -1.73 22.15 -9.94
N ARG A 262 -2.63 23.08 -9.61
CA ARG A 262 -2.35 24.50 -9.37
C ARG A 262 -3.47 25.13 -8.53
N TYR A 263 -3.36 26.42 -8.28
CA TYR A 263 -4.40 27.23 -7.65
C TYR A 263 -4.85 28.35 -8.57
N GLU A 264 -6.13 28.73 -8.45
CA GLU A 264 -6.72 29.84 -9.19
C GLU A 264 -7.57 30.71 -8.25
N ALA A 265 -7.54 32.02 -8.50
CA ALA A 265 -8.44 32.96 -7.84
C ALA A 265 -9.80 32.95 -8.56
N GLY A 266 -10.86 32.64 -7.82
CA GLY A 266 -12.22 32.69 -8.28
C GLY A 266 -12.75 34.12 -8.45
N PRO A 267 -13.88 34.30 -9.15
CA PRO A 267 -14.51 35.61 -9.34
C PRO A 267 -15.04 36.23 -8.03
N ASP A 268 -15.23 35.42 -6.99
CA ASP A 268 -15.58 35.84 -5.63
C ASP A 268 -14.36 36.24 -4.78
N GLY A 269 -13.17 36.20 -5.37
CA GLY A 269 -11.90 36.50 -4.71
C GLY A 269 -11.30 35.35 -3.90
N ARG A 270 -11.98 34.19 -3.78
CA ARG A 270 -11.47 33.02 -3.05
C ARG A 270 -10.47 32.23 -3.88
N VAL A 271 -9.51 31.58 -3.24
CA VAL A 271 -8.56 30.71 -3.93
C VAL A 271 -9.02 29.26 -3.88
N SER A 272 -9.15 28.64 -5.06
CA SER A 272 -9.57 27.24 -5.19
C SER A 272 -8.46 26.37 -5.80
N PRO A 273 -8.28 25.13 -5.32
CA PRO A 273 -7.40 24.16 -5.96
C PRO A 273 -8.00 23.71 -7.31
N VAL A 274 -7.16 23.63 -8.33
CA VAL A 274 -7.51 23.04 -9.63
C VAL A 274 -7.08 21.58 -9.63
N MET A 275 -8.03 20.67 -9.82
CA MET A 275 -7.77 19.23 -9.76
C MET A 275 -7.45 18.67 -11.15
N ALA A 276 -6.51 17.74 -11.21
CA ALA A 276 -6.27 16.92 -12.40
C ALA A 276 -7.48 16.05 -12.69
N GLU A 277 -7.63 15.66 -13.95
CA GLU A 277 -8.60 14.65 -14.35
C GLU A 277 -8.22 13.29 -13.74
N LEU A 278 -9.23 12.51 -13.36
CA LEU A 278 -9.07 11.15 -12.87
C LEU A 278 -9.86 10.21 -13.78
N SER A 279 -9.13 9.34 -14.49
CA SER A 279 -9.69 8.38 -15.43
C SER A 279 -9.44 6.97 -14.91
N LEU A 280 -10.29 6.53 -13.99
CA LEU A 280 -10.29 5.18 -13.44
C LEU A 280 -11.54 4.42 -13.88
N PRO A 281 -11.48 3.07 -13.98
CA PRO A 281 -12.66 2.26 -14.27
C PRO A 281 -13.78 2.50 -13.24
N PRO A 282 -15.06 2.69 -13.67
CA PRO A 282 -16.17 3.00 -12.75
C PRO A 282 -16.34 2.01 -11.60
N GLU A 283 -16.07 0.72 -11.84
CA GLU A 283 -16.13 -0.35 -10.84
C GLU A 283 -15.10 -0.18 -9.72
N GLN A 284 -13.95 0.45 -9.98
CA GLN A 284 -12.91 0.67 -8.98
C GLN A 284 -13.38 1.62 -7.87
N PHE A 285 -14.23 2.60 -8.19
CA PHE A 285 -14.82 3.47 -7.17
C PHE A 285 -15.70 2.69 -6.18
N ALA A 286 -16.40 1.63 -6.64
CA ALA A 286 -17.15 0.77 -5.74
C ALA A 286 -16.22 0.00 -4.77
N PHE A 287 -15.06 -0.46 -5.24
CA PHE A 287 -14.05 -1.10 -4.39
C PHE A 287 -13.46 -0.12 -3.36
N LYS A 288 -13.14 1.11 -3.78
CA LYS A 288 -12.67 2.18 -2.88
C LYS A 288 -13.68 2.46 -1.76
N ARG A 289 -14.97 2.59 -2.10
CA ARG A 289 -16.05 2.79 -1.11
C ARG A 289 -16.18 1.61 -0.14
N ALA A 290 -16.10 0.37 -0.64
CA ALA A 290 -16.15 -0.82 0.21
C ALA A 290 -14.96 -0.90 1.19
N CYS A 291 -13.76 -0.53 0.72
CA CYS A 291 -12.55 -0.48 1.57
C CYS A 291 -12.70 0.57 2.68
N ARG A 292 -13.16 1.77 2.32
CA ARG A 292 -13.47 2.85 3.28
C ARG A 292 -14.53 2.43 4.29
N GLU A 293 -15.61 1.79 3.86
CA GLU A 293 -16.63 1.27 4.77
C GLU A 293 -16.05 0.25 5.76
N GLY A 294 -15.19 -0.65 5.28
CA GLY A 294 -14.48 -1.62 6.12
C GLY A 294 -13.63 -0.96 7.22
N VAL A 295 -13.00 0.19 6.94
CA VAL A 295 -12.28 0.98 7.96
C VAL A 295 -13.26 1.45 9.04
N PHE A 296 -14.39 2.03 8.67
CA PHE A 296 -15.36 2.53 9.64
C PHE A 296 -16.07 1.42 10.42
N VAL A 297 -16.32 0.26 9.81
CA VAL A 297 -16.80 -0.94 10.52
C VAL A 297 -15.82 -1.32 11.62
N PHE A 298 -14.52 -1.31 11.32
CA PHE A 298 -13.48 -1.58 12.32
C PHE A 298 -13.46 -0.52 13.43
N GLN A 299 -13.50 0.77 13.10
CA GLN A 299 -13.52 1.83 14.13
C GLN A 299 -14.75 1.75 15.04
N ARG A 300 -15.93 1.43 14.50
CA ARG A 300 -17.14 1.21 15.31
C ARG A 300 -17.01 -0.01 16.23
N ALA A 301 -16.48 -1.12 15.71
CA ALA A 301 -16.19 -2.30 16.52
C ALA A 301 -15.19 -1.99 17.64
N MET A 302 -14.15 -1.20 17.33
CA MET A 302 -13.15 -0.76 18.29
C MET A 302 -13.75 0.15 19.38
N ALA A 303 -14.61 1.10 19.00
CA ALA A 303 -15.34 1.95 19.94
C ALA A 303 -16.21 1.11 20.89
N HIS A 304 -16.97 0.16 20.35
CA HIS A 304 -17.77 -0.76 21.14
C HIS A 304 -16.89 -1.58 22.10
N TRP A 305 -15.78 -2.12 21.61
CA TRP A 305 -14.86 -2.93 22.42
C TRP A 305 -14.20 -2.12 23.54
N ARG A 306 -13.79 -0.87 23.29
CA ARG A 306 -13.27 0.07 24.30
C ARG A 306 -14.23 0.25 25.47
N THR A 307 -15.54 0.35 25.22
CA THR A 307 -16.55 0.48 26.29
C THR A 307 -16.74 -0.80 27.11
N ARG A 308 -16.67 -1.97 26.46
CA ARG A 308 -16.96 -3.27 27.10
C ARG A 308 -15.75 -3.88 27.81
N LYS A 309 -14.53 -3.61 27.31
CA LYS A 309 -13.28 -4.20 27.79
C LYS A 309 -12.18 -3.13 27.92
N PRO A 310 -12.34 -2.11 28.78
CA PRO A 310 -11.45 -0.96 28.84
C PRO A 310 -9.99 -1.33 29.15
N ALA A 311 -9.76 -2.31 30.03
CA ALA A 311 -8.39 -2.76 30.36
C ALA A 311 -7.64 -3.36 29.16
N LEU A 312 -8.31 -4.18 28.34
CA LEU A 312 -7.72 -4.73 27.12
C LEU A 312 -7.54 -3.68 26.05
N ALA A 313 -8.47 -2.72 25.95
CA ALA A 313 -8.35 -1.64 25.01
C ALA A 313 -7.20 -0.68 25.36
N TYR A 314 -6.94 -0.45 26.65
CA TYR A 314 -5.77 0.27 27.14
C TYR A 314 -4.47 -0.48 26.77
N ALA A 315 -4.42 -1.79 27.01
CA ALA A 315 -3.28 -2.62 26.61
C ALA A 315 -3.06 -2.59 25.07
N ALA A 316 -4.13 -2.61 24.29
CA ALA A 316 -4.06 -2.52 22.83
C ALA A 316 -3.65 -1.12 22.33
N ALA A 317 -4.00 -0.05 23.05
CA ALA A 317 -3.51 1.30 22.75
C ALA A 317 -1.99 1.42 22.95
N GLY A 318 -1.44 0.66 23.90
CA GLY A 318 0.01 0.51 24.07
C GLY A 318 0.68 -0.41 23.04
N ALA A 319 -0.07 -1.00 22.09
CA ALA A 319 0.53 -1.78 21.03
C ALA A 319 1.26 -0.85 20.04
N GLY A 320 2.55 -1.11 19.80
CA GLY A 320 3.37 -0.32 18.87
C GLY A 320 2.85 -0.34 17.42
N ALA A 321 3.35 0.57 16.60
CA ALA A 321 2.91 0.79 15.22
C ALA A 321 2.95 -0.49 14.37
N ALA A 322 3.97 -1.35 14.56
CA ALA A 322 4.05 -2.65 13.92
C ALA A 322 2.81 -3.53 14.14
N ALA A 323 2.25 -3.56 15.35
CA ALA A 323 1.10 -4.41 15.65
C ALA A 323 -0.14 -4.01 14.84
N TRP A 324 -0.34 -2.71 14.68
CA TRP A 324 -1.44 -2.13 13.90
C TRP A 324 -1.22 -2.26 12.39
N ALA A 325 0.01 -2.19 11.93
CA ALA A 325 0.37 -2.29 10.52
C ALA A 325 0.44 -3.73 9.99
N LYS A 326 0.65 -4.73 10.86
CA LYS A 326 0.81 -6.16 10.51
C LYS A 326 -0.22 -6.69 9.51
N PRO A 327 -1.55 -6.47 9.68
CA PRO A 327 -2.54 -6.98 8.73
C PRO A 327 -2.36 -6.43 7.32
N MET A 328 -1.97 -5.16 7.19
CA MET A 328 -1.71 -4.53 5.89
C MET A 328 -0.36 -4.98 5.32
N HIS A 329 0.68 -5.01 6.15
CA HIS A 329 1.99 -5.54 5.77
C HIS A 329 1.90 -6.95 5.19
N ARG A 330 1.10 -7.83 5.81
CA ARG A 330 0.90 -9.19 5.30
C ARG A 330 0.25 -9.21 3.91
N VAL A 331 -0.61 -8.25 3.57
CA VAL A 331 -1.18 -8.15 2.21
C VAL A 331 -0.08 -7.78 1.22
N LEU A 332 0.78 -6.82 1.59
CA LEU A 332 1.86 -6.34 0.73
C LEU A 332 2.89 -7.43 0.45
N ASP A 333 3.22 -8.26 1.45
CA ASP A 333 4.31 -9.25 1.35
C ASP A 333 3.84 -10.66 1.02
N MET A 334 2.65 -11.07 1.47
CA MET A 334 2.10 -12.42 1.29
C MET A 334 0.59 -12.35 1.03
N PRO A 335 0.15 -11.75 -0.10
CA PRO A 335 -1.26 -11.72 -0.42
C PRO A 335 -1.81 -13.14 -0.57
N THR A 336 -3.08 -13.32 -0.25
CA THR A 336 -3.80 -14.55 -0.60
C THR A 336 -4.09 -14.54 -2.10
N PRO A 337 -4.37 -15.70 -2.72
CA PRO A 337 -4.76 -15.75 -4.13
C PRO A 337 -5.99 -14.89 -4.44
N GLU A 338 -6.94 -14.80 -3.51
CA GLU A 338 -8.10 -13.94 -3.65
C GLU A 338 -7.74 -12.46 -3.64
N GLU A 339 -6.85 -12.04 -2.74
CA GLU A 339 -6.40 -10.64 -2.69
C GLU A 339 -5.55 -10.27 -3.90
N ALA A 340 -4.63 -11.15 -4.32
CA ALA A 340 -3.85 -10.95 -5.54
C ALA A 340 -4.77 -10.76 -6.76
N ARG A 341 -5.82 -11.57 -6.88
CA ARG A 341 -6.81 -11.46 -7.97
C ARG A 341 -7.66 -10.18 -7.88
N ARG A 342 -8.20 -9.86 -6.70
CA ARG A 342 -9.13 -8.73 -6.53
C ARG A 342 -8.43 -7.38 -6.51
N LEU A 343 -7.28 -7.29 -5.86
CA LEU A 343 -6.51 -6.05 -5.68
C LEU A 343 -5.49 -5.86 -6.80
N GLY A 344 -5.00 -6.93 -7.43
CA GLY A 344 -4.00 -6.85 -8.47
C GLY A 344 -4.52 -6.22 -9.76
N GLY A 345 -5.83 -6.31 -10.01
CA GLY A 345 -6.49 -5.67 -11.16
C GLY A 345 -6.85 -4.20 -10.94
N LEU A 346 -6.50 -3.60 -9.80
CA LEU A 346 -6.72 -2.16 -9.60
C LEU A 346 -5.78 -1.37 -10.50
N VAL A 347 -6.30 -0.29 -11.06
CA VAL A 347 -5.58 0.64 -11.91
C VAL A 347 -5.11 1.82 -11.06
N HIS A 348 -3.82 2.09 -11.09
CA HIS A 348 -3.21 3.24 -10.43
C HIS A 348 -2.94 4.35 -11.44
N GLN A 349 -3.34 5.57 -11.09
CA GLN A 349 -3.08 6.77 -11.89
C GLN A 349 -2.18 7.74 -11.11
N ASP A 350 -0.92 7.89 -11.57
CA ASP A 350 -0.02 8.95 -11.11
C ASP A 350 -0.16 10.16 -12.05
N ASN A 351 -0.47 11.31 -11.46
CA ASN A 351 -0.64 12.59 -12.16
C ASN A 351 0.58 13.51 -11.98
N PHE A 352 1.64 13.02 -11.34
CA PHE A 352 2.82 13.83 -11.07
C PHE A 352 3.71 13.93 -12.31
N GLY A 353 3.48 14.98 -13.10
CA GLY A 353 4.25 15.23 -14.31
C GLY A 353 3.65 14.64 -15.57
N GLY A 354 2.34 14.53 -15.69
CA GLY A 354 1.68 13.84 -16.79
C GLY A 354 0.84 12.68 -16.27
N VAL A 355 0.09 12.02 -17.16
CA VAL A 355 -0.84 10.94 -16.78
C VAL A 355 -0.20 9.59 -17.06
N GLN A 356 0.20 8.89 -15.99
CA GLN A 356 0.61 7.50 -16.06
C GLN A 356 -0.46 6.60 -15.46
N VAL A 357 -0.96 5.65 -16.26
CA VAL A 357 -1.98 4.68 -15.84
C VAL A 357 -1.37 3.28 -15.91
N VAL A 358 -1.40 2.54 -14.79
CA VAL A 358 -0.81 1.20 -14.67
C VAL A 358 -1.71 0.28 -13.86
N THR A 359 -1.82 -1.00 -14.21
CA THR A 359 -2.48 -1.98 -13.35
C THR A 359 -1.48 -2.52 -12.32
N LEU A 360 -1.88 -2.63 -11.05
CA LEU A 360 -0.96 -2.93 -9.95
C LEU A 360 -0.20 -4.25 -10.12
N ALA A 361 -0.85 -5.28 -10.65
CA ALA A 361 -0.28 -6.60 -10.89
C ALA A 361 -0.10 -6.93 -12.38
N ASP A 362 0.13 -5.93 -13.23
CA ASP A 362 0.54 -6.19 -14.61
C ASP A 362 1.96 -6.74 -14.67
N PRO A 363 2.20 -7.84 -15.41
CA PRO A 363 3.53 -8.42 -15.55
C PRO A 363 4.48 -7.42 -16.24
N PRO A 364 5.74 -7.33 -15.79
CA PRO A 364 6.72 -6.49 -16.45
C PRO A 364 7.04 -7.03 -17.84
N LEU A 365 7.50 -6.15 -18.74
CA LEU A 365 7.89 -6.52 -20.10
C LEU A 365 9.12 -7.44 -20.13
N ILE A 366 9.93 -7.44 -19.07
CA ILE A 366 11.13 -8.27 -18.94
C ILE A 366 10.72 -9.74 -18.75
N PRO A 367 11.26 -10.69 -19.54
CA PRO A 367 11.00 -12.12 -19.34
C PRO A 367 11.44 -12.59 -17.96
N TRP A 368 10.48 -12.96 -17.10
CA TRP A 368 10.74 -13.41 -15.73
C TRP A 368 10.25 -14.83 -15.45
N ARG A 369 9.25 -15.33 -16.20
CA ARG A 369 8.63 -16.64 -15.93
C ARG A 369 9.61 -17.81 -15.96
N GLU A 370 10.55 -17.80 -16.90
CA GLU A 370 11.59 -18.83 -17.01
C GLU A 370 12.59 -18.80 -15.84
N LYS A 371 12.72 -17.66 -15.17
CA LYS A 371 13.60 -17.47 -14.01
C LYS A 371 12.89 -17.69 -12.66
N GLY A 372 11.56 -17.85 -12.70
CA GLY A 372 10.73 -18.10 -11.52
C GLY A 372 10.34 -16.86 -10.73
N VAL A 373 9.46 -17.07 -9.74
CA VAL A 373 8.92 -16.01 -8.87
C VAL A 373 9.99 -15.29 -8.05
N ASP A 374 11.03 -15.99 -7.59
CA ASP A 374 12.06 -15.39 -6.74
C ASP A 374 12.81 -14.28 -7.49
N TYR A 375 13.11 -14.47 -8.79
CA TYR A 375 13.68 -13.43 -9.65
C TYR A 375 12.77 -12.20 -9.80
N LEU A 376 11.45 -12.41 -9.90
CA LEU A 376 10.47 -11.31 -9.98
C LEU A 376 10.46 -10.47 -8.71
N ILE A 377 10.54 -11.12 -7.54
CA ILE A 377 10.60 -10.42 -6.25
C ILE A 377 11.88 -9.59 -6.13
N ASP A 378 13.02 -10.14 -6.55
CA ASP A 378 14.30 -9.42 -6.55
C ASP A 378 14.26 -8.21 -7.48
N LEU A 379 13.68 -8.35 -8.67
CA LEU A 379 13.47 -7.25 -9.62
C LEU A 379 12.62 -6.12 -9.00
N GLY A 380 11.63 -6.47 -8.19
CA GLY A 380 10.79 -5.52 -7.45
C GLY A 380 11.47 -4.79 -6.30
N SER A 381 12.71 -5.16 -5.94
CA SER A 381 13.44 -4.51 -4.84
C SER A 381 14.03 -3.15 -5.23
N PHE A 382 14.14 -2.85 -6.53
CA PHE A 382 14.65 -1.58 -7.04
C PHE A 382 13.58 -0.47 -7.14
N GLY A 383 12.41 -0.69 -6.55
CA GLY A 383 11.27 0.23 -6.60
C GLY A 383 10.40 0.07 -7.86
N PRO A 384 9.18 0.65 -7.85
CA PRO A 384 8.16 0.33 -8.85
C PRO A 384 8.46 0.86 -10.25
N LYS A 385 9.18 1.99 -10.36
CA LYS A 385 9.46 2.64 -11.66
C LYS A 385 10.54 1.94 -12.47
N THR A 386 11.49 1.26 -11.82
CA THR A 386 12.67 0.66 -12.47
C THR A 386 12.31 -0.45 -13.45
N ALA A 387 11.34 -1.29 -13.08
CA ALA A 387 10.89 -2.41 -13.89
C ALA A 387 9.40 -2.31 -14.28
N ASN A 388 8.77 -1.14 -14.06
CA ASN A 388 7.33 -0.95 -14.18
C ASN A 388 6.53 -1.99 -13.37
N LEU A 389 6.93 -2.23 -12.13
CA LEU A 389 6.48 -3.34 -11.29
C LEU A 389 5.93 -2.82 -9.96
N PHE A 390 4.63 -2.56 -9.90
CA PHE A 390 4.00 -1.85 -8.77
C PHE A 390 3.66 -2.77 -7.59
N TRP A 391 3.30 -4.02 -7.85
CA TRP A 391 3.06 -5.00 -6.80
C TRP A 391 3.61 -6.40 -7.13
N PRO A 392 4.94 -6.61 -7.00
CA PRO A 392 5.61 -7.88 -7.32
C PRO A 392 4.96 -9.10 -6.67
N GLN A 393 4.55 -8.98 -5.40
CA GLN A 393 3.98 -10.05 -4.60
C GLN A 393 2.57 -10.43 -5.06
N GLY A 394 1.81 -9.47 -5.58
CA GLY A 394 0.53 -9.73 -6.24
C GLY A 394 0.71 -10.59 -7.48
N ILE A 395 1.68 -10.24 -8.34
CA ILE A 395 2.00 -11.00 -9.55
C ILE A 395 2.52 -12.40 -9.22
N ALA A 396 3.46 -12.48 -8.27
CA ALA A 396 4.01 -13.74 -7.79
C ALA A 396 2.91 -14.68 -7.30
N THR A 397 1.97 -14.17 -6.50
CA THR A 397 0.87 -14.96 -5.96
C THR A 397 -0.17 -15.34 -7.01
N ALA A 398 -0.40 -14.48 -8.01
CA ALA A 398 -1.29 -14.79 -9.13
C ALA A 398 -0.71 -15.90 -10.02
N SER A 399 0.62 -15.94 -10.18
CA SER A 399 1.32 -16.96 -10.97
C SER A 399 1.53 -18.27 -10.21
N GLU A 400 1.98 -18.19 -8.96
CA GLU A 400 2.25 -19.34 -8.09
C GLU A 400 1.54 -19.15 -6.74
N PRO A 401 0.26 -19.56 -6.64
CA PRO A 401 -0.52 -19.43 -5.42
C PRO A 401 0.20 -19.99 -4.19
N TYR A 402 0.20 -19.21 -3.11
CA TYR A 402 0.81 -19.56 -1.80
C TYR A 402 2.34 -19.72 -1.77
N ARG A 403 3.08 -19.58 -2.88
CA ARG A 403 4.55 -19.71 -2.90
C ARG A 403 5.25 -18.88 -1.82
N LEU A 404 4.83 -17.62 -1.66
CA LEU A 404 5.39 -16.70 -0.65
C LEU A 404 5.04 -17.13 0.79
N TYR A 405 3.81 -17.59 1.02
CA TYR A 405 3.39 -18.10 2.33
C TYR A 405 4.13 -19.37 2.71
N GLU A 406 4.32 -20.29 1.75
CA GLU A 406 5.10 -21.52 1.97
C GLU A 406 6.56 -21.20 2.30
N SER A 407 7.18 -20.24 1.59
CA SER A 407 8.54 -19.79 1.92
C SER A 407 8.63 -19.23 3.34
N PHE A 408 7.65 -18.43 3.77
CA PHE A 408 7.56 -17.94 5.15
C PHE A 408 7.45 -19.09 6.16
N LEU A 409 6.54 -20.03 5.92
CA LEU A 409 6.35 -21.18 6.82
C LEU A 409 7.64 -22.02 6.97
N ARG A 410 8.41 -22.22 5.89
CA ARG A 410 9.72 -22.92 5.95
C ARG A 410 10.72 -22.19 6.84
N LEU A 411 10.75 -20.86 6.76
CA LEU A 411 11.64 -20.05 7.60
C LEU A 411 11.23 -20.09 9.08
N THR A 412 9.93 -20.24 9.38
CA THR A 412 9.47 -20.26 10.78
C THR A 412 9.83 -21.51 11.56
N ASP A 413 9.89 -22.69 10.92
CA ASP A 413 10.09 -23.95 11.62
C ASP A 413 11.34 -24.74 11.17
N SER A 414 12.07 -24.28 10.16
CA SER A 414 13.31 -24.86 9.60
C SER A 414 13.24 -26.32 9.12
N PHE A 415 12.18 -27.07 9.44
CA PHE A 415 12.02 -28.50 9.15
C PHE A 415 10.85 -28.77 8.19
N GLY A 416 10.09 -27.74 7.77
CA GLY A 416 9.06 -27.85 6.74
C GLY A 416 7.73 -28.44 7.21
N SER A 417 7.62 -28.83 8.49
CA SER A 417 6.38 -29.37 9.07
C SER A 417 5.21 -28.38 8.95
N ALA A 418 5.49 -27.09 8.99
CA ALA A 418 4.55 -26.00 8.78
C ALA A 418 3.94 -26.03 7.38
N VAL A 419 4.79 -26.12 6.36
CA VAL A 419 4.33 -26.21 4.97
C VAL A 419 3.57 -27.49 4.73
N THR A 420 4.05 -28.61 5.28
CA THR A 420 3.35 -29.91 5.14
C THR A 420 1.96 -29.84 5.76
N ALA A 421 1.82 -29.29 6.97
CA ALA A 421 0.52 -29.12 7.61
C ALA A 421 -0.41 -28.21 6.79
N PHE A 422 0.09 -27.06 6.34
CA PHE A 422 -0.65 -26.14 5.47
C PHE A 422 -1.14 -26.83 4.19
N ARG A 423 -0.25 -27.50 3.43
CA ARG A 423 -0.61 -28.19 2.18
C ARG A 423 -1.64 -29.29 2.40
N THR A 424 -1.53 -30.02 3.50
CA THR A 424 -2.48 -31.08 3.89
C THR A 424 -3.88 -30.49 4.09
N ILE A 425 -3.99 -29.39 4.84
CA ILE A 425 -5.26 -28.74 5.12
C ILE A 425 -5.79 -27.99 3.89
N ASP A 426 -4.95 -27.35 3.08
CA ASP A 426 -5.38 -26.68 1.85
C ASP A 426 -5.92 -27.70 0.82
N ARG A 427 -5.31 -28.88 0.70
CA ARG A 427 -5.86 -29.98 -0.10
C ARG A 427 -7.21 -30.43 0.45
N LEU A 428 -7.32 -30.64 1.76
CA LEU A 428 -8.57 -31.02 2.40
C LEU A 428 -9.68 -29.98 2.17
N LYS A 429 -9.35 -28.69 2.13
CA LYS A 429 -10.27 -27.58 1.88
C LYS A 429 -10.79 -27.51 0.44
N ARG A 430 -9.98 -27.92 -0.55
CA ARG A 430 -10.36 -27.89 -1.98
C ARG A 430 -11.32 -29.01 -2.37
N GLU A 431 -11.33 -30.06 -1.57
CA GLU A 431 -12.22 -31.20 -1.73
C GLU A 431 -13.58 -30.90 -1.10
N PRO A 432 -14.69 -31.49 -1.59
CA PRO A 432 -16.04 -31.22 -1.11
C PRO A 432 -16.35 -31.94 0.22
N TYR A 433 -15.39 -31.96 1.15
CA TYR A 433 -15.54 -32.61 2.44
C TYR A 433 -16.23 -31.68 3.44
N GLU A 434 -17.35 -32.12 4.00
CA GLU A 434 -18.01 -31.39 5.08
C GLU A 434 -17.30 -31.56 6.42
N ARG A 435 -16.59 -32.69 6.59
CA ARG A 435 -16.02 -33.16 7.86
C ARG A 435 -14.77 -34.00 7.61
N ALA A 436 -13.83 -33.96 8.54
CA ALA A 436 -12.70 -34.87 8.60
C ALA A 436 -12.36 -35.23 10.06
N TYR A 437 -11.68 -36.35 10.25
CA TYR A 437 -11.13 -36.77 11.54
C TYR A 437 -9.61 -36.64 11.52
N LEU A 438 -9.01 -36.19 12.62
CA LEU A 438 -7.55 -36.16 12.75
C LEU A 438 -7.08 -37.42 13.48
N LEU A 439 -6.29 -38.25 12.79
CA LEU A 439 -5.66 -39.42 13.39
C LEU A 439 -4.32 -39.03 14.01
N GLY A 440 -4.28 -38.95 15.34
CA GLY A 440 -3.10 -38.55 16.11
C GLY A 440 -3.47 -37.56 17.21
N GLU A 441 -2.89 -37.75 18.39
CA GLU A 441 -3.08 -36.87 19.55
C GLU A 441 -1.74 -36.69 20.29
N GLY A 442 -1.47 -35.46 20.76
CA GLY A 442 -0.31 -35.16 21.60
C GLY A 442 1.04 -35.09 20.88
N GLY A 443 1.05 -35.12 19.55
CA GLY A 443 2.25 -34.89 18.73
C GLY A 443 2.28 -33.48 18.13
N GLY A 444 3.47 -32.87 18.05
CA GLY A 444 3.63 -31.49 17.56
C GLY A 444 3.11 -31.25 16.13
N PHE A 445 3.07 -32.28 15.29
CA PHE A 445 2.50 -32.18 13.94
C PHE A 445 0.96 -32.25 13.93
N ALA A 446 0.35 -33.13 14.74
CA ALA A 446 -1.11 -33.21 14.88
C ALA A 446 -1.69 -31.89 15.43
N ASP A 447 -1.04 -31.28 16.44
CA ASP A 447 -1.44 -29.98 16.97
C ASP A 447 -1.36 -28.89 15.90
N ARG A 448 -0.33 -28.94 15.05
CA ARG A 448 -0.17 -28.01 13.94
C ARG A 448 -1.27 -28.17 12.88
N LEU A 449 -1.60 -29.39 12.48
CA LEU A 449 -2.71 -29.66 11.55
C LEU A 449 -4.04 -29.14 12.08
N ALA A 450 -4.30 -29.29 13.38
CA ALA A 450 -5.52 -28.76 13.98
C ALA A 450 -5.55 -27.23 14.02
N ALA A 451 -4.41 -26.58 14.30
CA ALA A 451 -4.29 -25.13 14.23
C ALA A 451 -4.52 -24.61 12.80
N GLU A 452 -3.91 -25.25 11.79
CA GLU A 452 -4.12 -24.93 10.38
C GLU A 452 -5.58 -25.16 9.95
N ALA A 453 -6.20 -26.26 10.37
CA ALA A 453 -7.61 -26.53 10.09
C ALA A 453 -8.51 -25.43 10.64
N LEU A 454 -8.27 -24.97 11.87
CA LEU A 454 -9.00 -23.85 12.46
C LEU A 454 -8.82 -22.56 11.65
N LEU A 455 -7.58 -22.21 11.29
CA LEU A 455 -7.27 -21.01 10.49
C LEU A 455 -7.94 -21.04 9.12
N HIS A 456 -7.97 -22.20 8.48
CA HIS A 456 -8.55 -22.41 7.16
C HIS A 456 -10.05 -22.73 7.19
N ARG A 457 -10.68 -22.72 8.37
CA ARG A 457 -12.09 -23.05 8.62
C ARG A 457 -12.48 -24.44 8.13
N VAL A 458 -11.54 -25.38 8.22
CA VAL A 458 -11.77 -26.79 7.97
C VAL A 458 -12.23 -27.44 9.27
N ARG A 459 -13.39 -28.10 9.22
CA ARG A 459 -14.00 -28.72 10.40
C ARG A 459 -13.38 -30.09 10.66
N LEU A 460 -12.66 -30.21 11.77
CA LEU A 460 -12.23 -31.49 12.33
C LEU A 460 -13.21 -31.93 13.42
N ASP A 461 -13.89 -33.06 13.21
CA ASP A 461 -14.95 -33.52 14.13
C ASP A 461 -14.38 -34.15 15.41
N ALA A 462 -13.25 -34.85 15.32
CA ALA A 462 -12.55 -35.38 16.48
C ALA A 462 -11.05 -35.56 16.19
N ARG A 463 -10.27 -35.63 17.28
CA ARG A 463 -8.91 -36.16 17.28
C ARG A 463 -8.96 -37.59 17.82
N ILE A 464 -8.35 -38.52 17.10
CA ILE A 464 -8.38 -39.95 17.41
C ILE A 464 -6.97 -40.39 17.72
N ARG A 465 -6.73 -40.81 18.95
CA ARG A 465 -5.44 -41.35 19.37
C ARG A 465 -5.33 -42.82 18.97
N ILE A 466 -4.38 -43.13 18.08
CA ILE A 466 -4.05 -44.51 17.73
C ILE A 466 -2.91 -44.99 18.62
N ASP A 467 -3.12 -46.13 19.28
CA ASP A 467 -2.08 -46.86 20.00
C ASP A 467 -1.50 -47.92 19.05
N LEU A 468 -0.28 -47.68 18.55
CA LEU A 468 0.44 -48.60 17.69
C LEU A 468 1.21 -49.69 18.46
N SER A 469 1.05 -49.77 19.79
CA SER A 469 1.72 -50.80 20.56
C SER A 469 1.21 -52.20 20.18
N PRO A 470 2.08 -53.24 20.20
CA PRO A 470 1.69 -54.61 19.85
C PRO A 470 0.54 -55.19 20.70
N ASN A 471 0.24 -54.57 21.84
CA ASN A 471 -0.77 -54.99 22.80
C ASN A 471 -2.12 -54.26 22.62
N ALA A 472 -2.25 -53.35 21.65
CA ALA A 472 -3.50 -52.66 21.37
C ALA A 472 -4.53 -53.61 20.74
N LYS A 473 -5.39 -54.22 21.57
CA LYS A 473 -6.32 -55.28 21.13
C LYS A 473 -7.60 -54.77 20.46
N LYS A 474 -7.94 -53.47 20.59
CA LYS A 474 -9.19 -52.91 20.05
C LYS A 474 -8.99 -51.47 19.54
N PRO A 475 -9.71 -51.07 18.47
CA PRO A 475 -9.81 -49.68 18.05
C PRO A 475 -10.28 -48.77 19.19
N PRO A 476 -9.75 -47.54 19.32
CA PRO A 476 -10.23 -46.56 20.30
C PRO A 476 -11.71 -46.25 20.04
N ALA A 477 -12.46 -45.92 21.09
CA ALA A 477 -13.91 -45.73 21.02
C ALA A 477 -14.30 -44.65 20.00
N GLU A 478 -13.50 -43.59 19.91
CA GLU A 478 -13.65 -42.48 18.98
C GLU A 478 -13.52 -42.94 17.53
N LEU A 479 -12.61 -43.89 17.25
CA LEU A 479 -12.50 -44.48 15.91
C LEU A 479 -13.69 -45.39 15.62
N GLN A 480 -14.13 -46.19 16.58
CA GLN A 480 -15.32 -47.04 16.39
C GLN A 480 -16.56 -46.20 16.10
N GLU A 481 -16.75 -45.09 16.82
CA GLU A 481 -17.84 -44.14 16.57
C GLU A 481 -17.73 -43.46 15.20
N ALA A 482 -16.53 -43.00 14.83
CA ALA A 482 -16.27 -42.39 13.52
C ALA A 482 -16.54 -43.35 12.36
N VAL A 483 -16.14 -44.63 12.50
CA VAL A 483 -16.39 -45.68 11.51
C VAL A 483 -17.87 -46.02 11.46
N ALA A 484 -18.55 -46.14 12.61
CA ALA A 484 -19.97 -46.50 12.70
C ALA A 484 -20.94 -45.36 12.32
N SER A 485 -20.45 -44.14 12.13
CA SER A 485 -21.27 -42.96 11.81
C SER A 485 -21.78 -42.98 10.36
N ASP A 486 -23.09 -42.80 10.17
CA ASP A 486 -23.72 -42.62 8.85
C ASP A 486 -23.65 -41.16 8.33
N ARG A 487 -22.98 -40.27 9.06
CA ARG A 487 -22.94 -38.82 8.75
C ARG A 487 -22.05 -38.46 7.55
N GLY A 488 -21.68 -39.44 6.70
CA GLY A 488 -21.24 -39.21 5.32
C GLY A 488 -19.85 -38.63 5.09
N GLY A 489 -18.93 -38.69 6.06
CA GLY A 489 -17.68 -37.94 5.97
C GLY A 489 -16.40 -38.74 6.14
N HIS A 490 -16.37 -40.07 5.92
CA HIS A 490 -15.28 -41.02 6.20
C HIS A 490 -13.88 -40.65 5.65
N VAL A 491 -13.34 -39.53 6.13
CA VAL A 491 -12.17 -38.80 5.66
C VAL A 491 -11.28 -38.60 6.88
N TYR A 492 -10.04 -39.06 6.78
CA TYR A 492 -9.10 -39.10 7.88
C TYR A 492 -7.81 -38.41 7.47
N VAL A 493 -7.37 -37.46 8.28
CA VAL A 493 -6.07 -36.77 8.12
C VAL A 493 -5.07 -37.43 9.05
N ILE A 494 -3.94 -37.85 8.52
CA ILE A 494 -2.88 -38.46 9.34
C ILE A 494 -2.06 -37.36 10.04
N GLY A 495 -2.03 -37.44 11.36
CA GLY A 495 -1.39 -36.48 12.28
C GLY A 495 0.06 -36.80 12.64
N THR A 496 0.71 -37.73 11.93
CA THR A 496 2.12 -38.11 12.10
C THR A 496 2.91 -37.97 10.79
N LEU A 497 4.21 -37.71 10.90
CA LEU A 497 5.15 -37.71 9.75
C LEU A 497 6.02 -38.97 9.72
N THR A 498 6.00 -39.80 10.77
CA THR A 498 6.87 -40.97 10.93
C THR A 498 6.13 -42.28 10.72
N ASP A 499 4.88 -42.36 11.18
CA ASP A 499 4.13 -43.63 11.27
C ASP A 499 2.92 -43.64 10.30
N ILE A 500 3.11 -43.10 9.10
CA ILE A 500 2.03 -42.87 8.13
C ILE A 500 1.41 -44.20 7.69
N GLU A 501 2.22 -45.19 7.33
CA GLU A 501 1.74 -46.48 6.83
C GLU A 501 1.09 -47.33 7.92
N GLU A 502 1.58 -47.23 9.15
CA GLU A 502 1.00 -47.87 10.32
C GLU A 502 -0.41 -47.32 10.59
N TYR A 503 -0.58 -46.00 10.55
CA TYR A 503 -1.88 -45.34 10.72
C TYR A 503 -2.86 -45.72 9.60
N LYS A 504 -2.38 -45.81 8.34
CA LYS A 504 -3.18 -46.25 7.19
C LYS A 504 -3.66 -47.69 7.34
N THR A 505 -2.74 -48.58 7.70
CA THR A 505 -3.03 -50.01 7.88
C THR A 505 -4.06 -50.18 8.99
N TYR A 506 -3.83 -49.56 10.14
CA TYR A 506 -4.73 -49.62 11.29
C TYR A 506 -6.15 -49.14 10.95
N LEU A 507 -6.28 -48.01 10.24
CA LEU A 507 -7.56 -47.48 9.82
C LEU A 507 -8.27 -48.42 8.83
N THR A 508 -7.54 -48.94 7.85
CA THR A 508 -8.09 -49.83 6.82
C THR A 508 -8.60 -51.13 7.44
N GLU A 509 -7.86 -51.70 8.38
CA GLU A 509 -8.28 -52.88 9.13
C GLU A 509 -9.55 -52.62 9.97
N ALA A 510 -9.62 -51.46 10.65
CA ALA A 510 -10.81 -51.08 11.40
C ALA A 510 -12.06 -50.98 10.49
N TYR A 511 -11.91 -50.43 9.28
CA TYR A 511 -12.99 -50.39 8.29
C TYR A 511 -13.35 -51.77 7.73
N ALA A 512 -12.36 -52.61 7.43
CA ALA A 512 -12.59 -53.96 6.94
C ALA A 512 -13.40 -54.81 7.94
N GLN A 513 -13.18 -54.60 9.25
CA GLN A 513 -13.91 -55.29 10.31
C GLN A 513 -15.31 -54.72 10.54
N ALA A 514 -15.45 -53.40 10.60
CA ALA A 514 -16.70 -52.76 11.05
C ALA A 514 -17.66 -52.39 9.91
N ARG A 515 -17.16 -52.08 8.70
CA ARG A 515 -17.96 -51.73 7.51
C ARG A 515 -17.37 -52.35 6.24
N PRO A 516 -17.48 -53.69 6.07
CA PRO A 516 -17.00 -54.37 4.87
C PRO A 516 -17.66 -53.77 3.61
N GLY A 517 -16.86 -53.27 2.67
CA GLY A 517 -17.33 -52.64 1.42
C GLY A 517 -17.27 -51.12 1.39
N LEU A 518 -16.89 -50.47 2.49
CA LEU A 518 -16.65 -49.03 2.54
C LEU A 518 -15.16 -48.76 2.77
N ALA A 519 -14.53 -48.03 1.85
CA ALA A 519 -13.14 -47.61 1.99
C ALA A 519 -13.06 -46.19 2.60
N PRO A 520 -12.25 -45.98 3.65
CA PRO A 520 -12.00 -44.64 4.16
C PRO A 520 -11.17 -43.84 3.16
N ARG A 521 -11.40 -42.53 3.09
CA ARG A 521 -10.53 -41.60 2.39
C ARG A 521 -9.43 -41.15 3.35
N ILE A 522 -8.18 -41.30 2.93
CA ILE A 522 -7.03 -40.94 3.76
C ILE A 522 -6.31 -39.76 3.12
N VAL A 523 -6.05 -38.73 3.91
CA VAL A 523 -5.32 -37.54 3.53
C VAL A 523 -3.94 -37.60 4.20
N GLU A 524 -2.93 -37.93 3.40
CA GLU A 524 -1.57 -38.18 3.85
C GLU A 524 -0.70 -36.91 3.78
N PRO A 525 0.08 -36.57 4.81
CA PRO A 525 0.87 -35.34 4.83
C PRO A 525 1.84 -35.16 3.65
N LEU A 526 2.39 -36.26 3.11
CA LEU A 526 3.48 -36.25 2.12
C LEU A 526 3.03 -36.64 0.70
N ALA A 527 1.73 -36.84 0.47
CA ALA A 527 1.16 -37.24 -0.82
C ALA A 527 0.99 -36.08 -1.81
#